data_AF-A0A4Y8LBI9-F1
#
_entry.id   AF-A0A4Y8LBI9-F1
#
_cell.length_a   1.000
_cell.length_b   1.000
_cell.length_c   1.000
_cell.angle_alpha   90.00
_cell.angle_beta   90.00
_cell.angle_gamma   90.00
#
_symmetry.space_group_name_H-M   'P 1'
#
loop_
_entity.id
_entity.type
_entity.pdbx_description
1 polymer ?
#
loop_
_entity_poly.entity_id
_entity_poly.type
_entity_poly.pdbx_seq_one_letter_code
_entity_poly.pdbx_strand_id
1 'polypeptide(L)'
;MQLIGQQKNKYLSILLGVYIAMLVYFMFFGFGRPTFVGLQEYRYSLIPLRIPLWLPKQFSIDIIEIWVFALGNLLAFIPFGILVPIVFGQHFKTYFKFITLFVSLIVCMEIVQLVTYLGSFDIEDIIINTMGATIGFCSYKISERMNTLKKYWLSMGLSIMGLTLLMFLIAEVFNTTITPYLEKTFGL
;
A
#
# COMPACT_ATOMS: atom_id res chain seq x y z
N MET A 1 21.04 -25.31 15.68
CA MET A 1 20.60 -23.90 15.71
C MET A 1 20.52 -23.27 14.31
N GLN A 2 21.48 -23.48 13.40
CA GLN A 2 21.43 -22.97 12.01
C GLN A 2 20.30 -23.58 11.14
N LEU A 3 20.00 -24.89 11.29
CA LEU A 3 18.93 -25.56 10.54
C LEU A 3 17.52 -25.02 10.87
N ILE A 4 17.27 -24.69 12.14
CA ILE A 4 15.99 -24.11 12.59
C ILE A 4 15.81 -22.69 12.03
N GLY A 5 16.89 -21.90 11.98
CA GLY A 5 16.90 -20.58 11.34
C GLY A 5 16.65 -20.62 9.85
N GLN A 6 17.26 -21.59 9.14
CA GLN A 6 17.04 -21.79 7.70
C GLN A 6 15.61 -22.28 7.38
N GLN A 7 15.08 -23.23 8.15
CA GLN A 7 13.69 -23.68 7.98
C GLN A 7 12.69 -22.56 8.25
N LYS A 8 12.86 -21.79 9.33
CA LYS A 8 12.02 -20.62 9.63
C LYS A 8 12.01 -19.62 8.46
N ASN A 9 13.15 -19.35 7.85
CA ASN A 9 13.23 -18.45 6.70
C ASN A 9 12.53 -19.02 5.45
N LYS A 10 12.59 -20.35 5.25
CA LYS A 10 11.87 -21.03 4.17
C LYS A 10 10.34 -20.87 4.29
N TYR A 11 9.77 -21.12 5.47
CA TYR A 11 8.31 -20.96 5.67
C TYR A 11 7.86 -19.51 5.50
N LEU A 12 8.64 -18.54 6.00
CA LEU A 12 8.34 -17.11 5.80
C LEU A 12 8.41 -16.70 4.33
N SER A 13 9.35 -17.25 3.57
CA SER A 13 9.47 -17.01 2.12
C SER A 13 8.29 -17.60 1.35
N ILE A 14 7.83 -18.80 1.71
CA ILE A 14 6.63 -19.42 1.13
C ILE A 14 5.39 -18.58 1.45
N LEU A 15 5.24 -18.16 2.72
CA LEU A 15 4.15 -17.29 3.15
C LEU A 15 4.14 -15.98 2.37
N LEU A 16 5.31 -15.34 2.21
CA LEU A 16 5.47 -14.13 1.41
C LEU A 16 5.07 -14.36 -0.05
N GLY A 17 5.49 -15.48 -0.65
CA GLY A 17 5.12 -15.85 -2.02
C GLY A 17 3.61 -16.03 -2.21
N VAL A 18 2.95 -16.76 -1.29
CA VAL A 18 1.49 -16.94 -1.29
C VAL A 18 0.77 -15.60 -1.11
N TYR A 19 1.24 -14.77 -0.18
CA TYR A 19 0.70 -13.44 0.05
C TYR A 19 0.87 -12.51 -1.15
N ILE A 20 2.04 -12.49 -1.81
CA ILE A 20 2.26 -11.72 -3.04
C ILE A 20 1.33 -12.20 -4.14
N ALA A 21 1.14 -13.52 -4.31
CA ALA A 21 0.20 -14.06 -5.29
C ALA A 21 -1.25 -13.59 -5.02
N MET A 22 -1.66 -13.54 -3.74
CA MET A 22 -2.96 -12.98 -3.37
C MET A 22 -3.04 -11.47 -3.65
N LEU A 23 -2.00 -10.70 -3.34
CA LEU A 23 -1.95 -9.26 -3.66
C LEU A 23 -2.11 -9.01 -5.15
N VAL A 24 -1.35 -9.72 -5.98
CA VAL A 24 -1.44 -9.65 -7.45
C VAL A 24 -2.87 -9.99 -7.89
N TYR A 25 -3.44 -11.09 -7.36
CA TYR A 25 -4.83 -11.44 -7.67
C TYR A 25 -5.82 -10.32 -7.33
N PHE A 26 -5.75 -9.74 -6.14
CA PHE A 26 -6.65 -8.66 -5.74
C PHE A 26 -6.43 -7.36 -6.53
N MET A 27 -5.19 -7.04 -6.90
CA MET A 27 -4.91 -5.86 -7.73
C MET A 27 -5.49 -5.98 -9.15
N PHE A 28 -5.42 -7.17 -9.77
CA PHE A 28 -5.88 -7.37 -11.14
C PHE A 28 -7.36 -7.78 -11.25
N PHE A 29 -7.84 -8.60 -10.32
CA PHE A 29 -9.15 -9.27 -10.42
C PHE A 29 -10.07 -8.99 -9.22
N GLY A 30 -9.61 -8.25 -8.21
CA GLY A 30 -10.39 -7.90 -7.01
C GLY A 30 -11.39 -6.76 -7.23
N PHE A 31 -12.37 -6.67 -6.32
CA PHE A 31 -13.28 -5.53 -6.15
C PHE A 31 -14.05 -5.06 -7.40
N GLY A 32 -14.57 -6.01 -8.19
CA GLY A 32 -15.54 -5.68 -9.23
C GLY A 32 -15.02 -4.73 -10.30
N ARG A 33 -13.69 -4.64 -10.48
CA ARG A 33 -13.08 -3.84 -11.55
C ARG A 33 -13.79 -4.20 -12.86
N PRO A 34 -14.46 -3.25 -13.51
CA PRO A 34 -15.21 -3.56 -14.71
C PRO A 34 -14.23 -4.04 -15.78
N THR A 35 -14.28 -5.34 -16.09
CA THR A 35 -13.71 -5.91 -17.30
C THR A 35 -14.52 -5.34 -18.46
N PHE A 36 -14.09 -4.20 -18.97
CA PHE A 36 -14.80 -3.53 -20.05
C PHE A 36 -14.58 -4.32 -21.35
N VAL A 37 -15.65 -5.02 -21.75
CA VAL A 37 -15.81 -5.59 -23.09
C VAL A 37 -16.30 -4.45 -24.00
N GLY A 38 -15.41 -3.55 -24.43
CA GLY A 38 -15.73 -2.46 -25.35
C GLY A 38 -14.67 -1.35 -25.39
N LEU A 39 -14.31 -0.92 -26.61
CA LEU A 39 -13.29 0.09 -26.99
C LEU A 39 -12.14 0.27 -25.98
N GLN A 40 -11.01 -0.36 -26.28
CA GLN A 40 -9.76 -0.30 -25.51
C GLN A 40 -9.16 1.12 -25.50
N GLU A 41 -9.62 1.94 -24.56
CA GLU A 41 -9.01 3.24 -24.27
C GLU A 41 -8.11 3.16 -23.05
N TYR A 42 -6.90 3.70 -23.17
CA TYR A 42 -5.97 3.84 -22.04
C TYR A 42 -6.47 4.92 -21.10
N ARG A 43 -6.66 4.57 -19.83
CA ARG A 43 -7.03 5.51 -18.76
C ARG A 43 -5.85 5.70 -17.81
N TYR A 44 -5.45 6.94 -17.57
CA TYR A 44 -4.36 7.28 -16.67
C TYR A 44 -4.69 8.52 -15.84
N SER A 45 -4.37 8.47 -14.54
CA SER A 45 -4.45 9.60 -13.61
C SER A 45 -3.02 9.94 -13.17
N LEU A 46 -2.41 10.89 -13.88
CA LEU A 46 -1.01 11.31 -13.65
C LEU A 46 -0.88 12.50 -12.70
N ILE A 47 -2.00 13.10 -12.30
CA ILE A 47 -2.02 14.22 -11.36
C ILE A 47 -2.61 13.67 -10.07
N PRO A 48 -1.84 13.59 -8.96
CA PRO A 48 -2.38 13.17 -7.68
C PRO A 48 -3.24 14.32 -7.12
N LEU A 49 -4.47 14.41 -7.60
CA LEU A 49 -5.40 15.47 -7.24
C LEU A 49 -5.78 15.32 -5.77
N ARG A 50 -6.10 14.10 -5.35
CA ARG A 50 -6.49 13.79 -3.97
C ARG A 50 -5.78 12.54 -3.49
N ILE A 51 -5.64 12.42 -2.17
CA ILE A 51 -5.25 11.18 -1.53
C ILE A 51 -6.55 10.54 -1.01
N PRO A 52 -6.95 9.35 -1.49
CA PRO A 52 -8.26 8.79 -1.17
C PRO A 52 -8.38 8.18 0.23
N LEU A 53 -7.82 8.86 1.22
CA LEU A 53 -7.78 8.49 2.62
C LEU A 53 -8.39 9.60 3.49
N TRP A 54 -9.68 9.86 3.33
CA TRP A 54 -10.45 10.85 4.10
C TRP A 54 -11.46 10.17 5.02
N LEU A 55 -12.14 10.90 5.91
CA LEU A 55 -13.32 10.39 6.61
C LEU A 55 -14.58 10.75 5.81
N PRO A 56 -15.39 9.78 5.32
CA PRO A 56 -16.58 10.08 4.54
C PRO A 56 -17.53 11.00 5.33
N LYS A 57 -17.71 12.23 4.86
CA LYS A 57 -18.67 13.19 5.45
C LYS A 57 -20.10 12.91 5.01
N GLN A 58 -20.25 12.19 3.89
CA GLN A 58 -21.51 11.76 3.31
C GLN A 58 -21.40 10.27 3.00
N PHE A 59 -22.49 9.54 3.24
CA PHE A 59 -22.56 8.09 3.06
C PHE A 59 -23.39 7.75 1.82
N SER A 60 -22.89 8.10 0.64
CA SER A 60 -23.40 7.51 -0.62
C SER A 60 -22.65 6.22 -0.92
N ILE A 61 -23.31 5.29 -1.63
CA ILE A 61 -22.74 3.98 -1.98
C ILE A 61 -21.40 4.18 -2.72
N ASP A 62 -21.37 5.06 -3.73
CA ASP A 62 -20.18 5.35 -4.53
C ASP A 62 -19.01 5.89 -3.69
N ILE A 63 -19.27 6.80 -2.75
CA ILE A 63 -18.22 7.36 -1.88
C ILE A 63 -17.66 6.29 -0.94
N ILE A 64 -18.53 5.42 -0.41
CA ILE A 64 -18.12 4.33 0.47
C ILE A 64 -17.28 3.31 -0.30
N GLU A 65 -17.65 2.98 -1.54
CA GLU A 65 -16.89 2.04 -2.38
C GLU A 65 -15.46 2.55 -2.63
N ILE A 66 -15.32 3.80 -3.07
CA ILE A 66 -14.00 4.42 -3.30
C ILE A 66 -13.17 4.42 -2.01
N TRP A 67 -13.80 4.79 -0.88
CA TRP A 67 -13.12 4.84 0.40
C TRP A 67 -12.69 3.47 0.92
N VAL A 68 -13.56 2.46 0.82
CA VAL A 68 -13.25 1.08 1.20
C VAL A 68 -12.15 0.51 0.31
N PHE A 69 -12.16 0.83 -0.98
CA PHE A 69 -11.13 0.41 -1.92
C PHE A 69 -9.76 1.00 -1.55
N ALA A 70 -9.68 2.31 -1.33
CA ALA A 70 -8.45 2.98 -0.92
C ALA A 70 -7.95 2.52 0.46
N LEU A 71 -8.85 2.34 1.43
CA LEU A 71 -8.49 1.77 2.73
C LEU A 71 -8.01 0.33 2.60
N GLY A 72 -8.65 -0.47 1.74
CA GLY A 72 -8.26 -1.84 1.42
C GLY A 72 -6.85 -1.89 0.86
N ASN A 73 -6.53 -1.01 -0.09
CA ASN A 73 -5.19 -0.83 -0.67
C ASN A 73 -4.17 -0.48 0.43
N LEU A 74 -4.43 0.53 1.26
CA LEU A 74 -3.56 0.92 2.37
C LEU A 74 -3.25 -0.28 3.29
N LEU A 75 -4.29 -0.97 3.76
CA LEU A 75 -4.15 -2.07 4.70
C LEU A 75 -3.50 -3.30 4.06
N ALA A 76 -3.78 -3.56 2.78
CA ALA A 76 -3.23 -4.69 2.05
C ALA A 76 -1.71 -4.62 1.94
N PHE A 77 -1.09 -3.43 1.89
CA PHE A 77 0.36 -3.26 1.79
C PHE A 77 1.11 -3.13 3.13
N ILE A 78 0.41 -3.04 4.26
CA ILE A 78 1.06 -3.07 5.59
C ILE A 78 1.83 -4.39 5.80
N PRO A 79 1.24 -5.59 5.57
CA PRO A 79 1.98 -6.83 5.70
C PRO A 79 3.19 -6.92 4.77
N PHE A 80 3.12 -6.35 3.56
CA PHE A 80 4.26 -6.28 2.65
C PHE A 80 5.44 -5.53 3.29
N GLY A 81 5.17 -4.36 3.88
CA GLY A 81 6.17 -3.56 4.58
C GLY A 81 6.79 -4.26 5.79
N ILE A 82 6.07 -5.19 6.41
CA ILE A 82 6.57 -5.99 7.54
C ILE A 82 7.37 -7.20 7.04
N LEU A 83 6.83 -7.96 6.08
CA LEU A 83 7.38 -9.26 5.67
C LEU A 83 8.67 -9.14 4.86
N VAL A 84 8.77 -8.15 3.96
CA VAL A 84 9.96 -7.96 3.11
C VAL A 84 11.24 -7.76 3.94
N PRO A 85 11.33 -6.82 4.90
CA PRO A 85 12.53 -6.68 5.72
C PRO A 85 12.78 -7.89 6.64
N ILE A 86 11.76 -8.66 7.03
CA ILE A 86 11.93 -9.90 7.80
C ILE A 86 12.59 -11.00 6.96
N VAL A 87 12.09 -11.24 5.75
CA VAL A 87 12.55 -12.33 4.88
C VAL A 87 13.93 -12.03 4.29
N PHE A 88 14.11 -10.80 3.80
CA PHE A 88 15.34 -10.41 3.10
C PHE A 88 16.36 -9.72 4.02
N GLY A 89 16.01 -9.51 5.29
CA GLY A 89 16.91 -9.14 6.39
C GLY A 89 17.89 -8.03 6.04
N GLN A 90 19.11 -8.41 5.69
CA GLN A 90 20.25 -7.51 5.46
C GLN A 90 20.11 -6.61 4.23
N HIS A 91 19.41 -7.05 3.19
CA HIS A 91 19.34 -6.31 1.92
C HIS A 91 18.40 -5.09 2.00
N PHE A 92 17.33 -5.19 2.79
CA PHE A 92 16.31 -4.13 2.92
C PHE A 92 16.23 -3.55 4.34
N LYS A 93 17.36 -3.50 5.06
CA LYS A 93 17.42 -2.86 6.39
C LYS A 93 17.16 -1.36 6.37
N THR A 94 17.47 -0.69 5.26
CA THR A 94 17.32 0.76 5.12
C THR A 94 16.03 1.09 4.42
N TYR A 95 15.28 2.06 4.94
CA TYR A 95 14.02 2.52 4.36
C TYR A 95 14.16 2.88 2.88
N PHE A 96 15.23 3.59 2.51
CA PHE A 96 15.49 3.97 1.12
C PHE A 96 15.57 2.78 0.14
N LYS A 97 16.24 1.68 0.54
CA LYS A 97 16.32 0.48 -0.32
C LYS A 97 14.96 -0.20 -0.44
N PHE A 98 14.25 -0.30 0.69
CA PHE A 98 12.92 -0.90 0.73
C PHE A 98 11.93 -0.10 -0.14
N ILE A 99 11.85 1.21 0.06
CA ILE A 99 10.87 2.06 -0.63
C ILE A 99 11.17 2.16 -2.13
N THR A 100 12.45 2.17 -2.53
CA THR A 100 12.83 2.15 -3.95
C THR A 100 12.38 0.87 -4.63
N LEU A 101 12.58 -0.30 -3.99
CA LEU A 101 12.07 -1.57 -4.51
C LEU A 101 10.54 -1.53 -4.58
N PHE A 102 9.89 -1.12 -3.50
CA PHE A 102 8.43 -1.11 -3.42
C PHE A 102 7.80 -0.23 -4.51
N VAL A 103 8.26 1.02 -4.64
CA VAL A 103 7.77 1.96 -5.64
C VAL A 103 8.03 1.45 -7.05
N SER A 104 9.18 0.82 -7.29
CA SER A 104 9.47 0.20 -8.60
C SER A 104 8.49 -0.93 -8.93
N LEU A 105 8.16 -1.77 -7.94
CA LEU A 105 7.20 -2.86 -8.12
C LEU A 105 5.78 -2.34 -8.35
N ILE A 106 5.30 -1.38 -7.55
CA ILE A 106 3.93 -0.88 -7.70
C ILE A 106 3.75 -0.10 -9.01
N VAL A 107 4.74 0.70 -9.43
CA VAL A 107 4.73 1.36 -10.74
C VAL A 107 4.69 0.33 -11.87
N CYS A 108 5.47 -0.76 -11.76
CA CYS A 108 5.42 -1.84 -12.74
C CYS A 108 4.02 -2.49 -12.79
N MET A 109 3.38 -2.72 -11.63
CA MET A 109 2.02 -3.28 -11.56
C MET A 109 1.00 -2.37 -12.24
N GLU A 110 1.02 -1.06 -11.97
CA GLU A 110 0.14 -0.07 -12.59
C GLU A 110 0.35 0.01 -14.11
N ILE A 111 1.61 -0.07 -14.58
CA ILE A 111 1.92 -0.14 -16.02
C ILE A 111 1.35 -1.42 -16.64
N VAL A 112 1.51 -2.57 -15.97
CA VAL A 112 0.95 -3.84 -16.46
C VAL A 112 -0.57 -3.74 -16.51
N GLN A 113 -1.23 -3.19 -15.49
CA GLN A 113 -2.69 -2.97 -15.49
C GLN A 113 -3.14 -2.09 -16.66
N LEU A 114 -2.41 -1.00 -16.94
CA LEU A 114 -2.67 -0.12 -18.07
C LEU A 114 -2.51 -0.84 -19.42
N VAL A 115 -1.38 -1.52 -19.65
CA VAL A 115 -1.05 -2.18 -20.92
C VAL A 115 -1.94 -3.39 -21.18
N THR A 116 -2.41 -4.07 -20.13
CA THR A 116 -3.33 -5.22 -20.23
C THR A 116 -4.80 -4.81 -20.27
N TYR A 117 -5.11 -3.51 -20.16
CA TYR A 117 -6.48 -2.98 -20.04
C TYR A 117 -7.28 -3.57 -18.87
N LEU A 118 -6.60 -4.12 -17.86
CA LEU A 118 -7.20 -4.63 -16.62
C LEU A 118 -7.44 -3.50 -15.61
N GLY A 119 -6.91 -2.31 -15.86
CA GLY A 119 -7.12 -1.12 -15.03
C GLY A 119 -6.56 0.15 -15.66
N SER A 120 -6.58 1.22 -14.87
CA SER A 120 -5.91 2.49 -15.18
C SER A 120 -4.55 2.56 -14.50
N PHE A 121 -3.65 3.38 -15.02
CA PHE A 121 -2.45 3.80 -14.29
C PHE A 121 -2.83 4.94 -13.35
N ASP A 122 -2.81 4.71 -12.04
CA ASP A 122 -3.25 5.70 -11.06
C ASP A 122 -2.16 6.05 -10.02
N ILE A 123 -1.71 7.31 -10.03
CA ILE A 123 -0.73 7.80 -9.05
C ILE A 123 -1.32 7.84 -7.65
N GLU A 124 -2.63 8.04 -7.49
CA GLU A 124 -3.28 8.04 -6.18
C GLU A 124 -3.20 6.65 -5.54
N ASP A 125 -3.39 5.58 -6.32
CA ASP A 125 -3.20 4.20 -5.87
C ASP A 125 -1.73 3.93 -5.48
N ILE A 126 -0.76 4.40 -6.29
CA ILE A 126 0.67 4.31 -5.94
C ILE A 126 0.95 4.97 -4.60
N ILE A 127 0.41 6.15 -4.34
CA ILE A 127 0.60 6.89 -3.09
C ILE A 127 0.02 6.09 -1.91
N ILE A 128 -1.22 5.63 -2.00
CA ILE A 128 -1.88 4.86 -0.93
C ILE A 128 -1.12 3.56 -0.62
N ASN A 129 -0.74 2.82 -1.65
CA ASN A 129 0.01 1.58 -1.51
C ASN A 129 1.38 1.84 -0.85
N THR A 130 2.02 2.95 -1.22
CA THR A 130 3.29 3.40 -0.63
C THR A 130 3.13 3.79 0.84
N MET A 131 2.03 4.45 1.20
CA MET A 131 1.71 4.78 2.60
C MET A 131 1.53 3.49 3.43
N GLY A 132 0.81 2.50 2.91
CA GLY A 132 0.62 1.20 3.54
C GLY A 132 1.93 0.45 3.79
N ALA A 133 2.76 0.34 2.74
CA ALA A 133 4.09 -0.26 2.82
C ALA A 133 5.00 0.47 3.82
N THR A 134 4.91 1.80 3.88
CA THR A 134 5.67 2.64 4.82
C THR A 134 5.25 2.39 6.27
N ILE A 135 3.94 2.31 6.55
CA ILE A 135 3.41 1.95 7.88
C ILE A 135 4.00 0.60 8.31
N GLY A 136 3.90 -0.41 7.45
CA GLY A 136 4.42 -1.75 7.73
C GLY A 136 5.92 -1.76 8.06
N PHE A 137 6.73 -1.09 7.23
CA PHE A 137 8.17 -1.02 7.43
C PHE A 137 8.55 -0.31 8.74
N CYS A 138 7.95 0.86 9.01
CA CYS A 138 8.21 1.63 10.22
C CYS A 138 7.78 0.87 11.47
N SER A 139 6.61 0.23 11.45
CA SER A 139 6.12 -0.62 12.54
C SER A 139 7.04 -1.80 12.81
N TYR A 140 7.55 -2.45 11.76
CA TYR A 140 8.56 -3.50 11.90
C TYR A 140 9.82 -2.98 12.60
N LYS A 141 10.34 -1.83 12.16
CA LYS A 141 11.56 -1.22 12.72
C LYS A 141 11.41 -0.79 14.17
N ILE A 142 10.25 -0.27 14.56
CA ILE A 142 9.97 0.10 15.95
C ILE A 142 9.91 -1.17 16.81
N SER A 143 9.22 -2.20 16.32
CA SER A 143 8.98 -3.45 17.06
C SER A 143 10.24 -4.30 17.22
N GLU A 144 11.15 -4.28 16.25
CA GLU A 144 12.44 -4.99 16.28
C GLU A 144 13.30 -4.62 17.52
N ARG A 145 13.05 -3.46 18.14
CA ARG A 145 13.75 -3.00 19.35
C ARG A 145 13.26 -3.65 20.65
N MET A 146 12.19 -4.45 20.59
CA MET A 146 11.54 -5.01 21.78
C MET A 146 12.17 -6.35 22.20
N ASN A 147 12.58 -6.45 23.47
CA ASN A 147 13.28 -7.62 24.01
C ASN A 147 12.38 -8.83 24.34
N THR A 148 11.06 -8.72 24.15
CA THR A 148 10.10 -9.78 24.50
C THR A 148 9.02 -9.87 23.45
N LEU A 149 8.60 -11.10 23.09
CA LEU A 149 7.55 -11.33 22.09
C LEU A 149 6.24 -10.57 22.39
N LYS A 150 5.79 -10.50 23.64
CA LYS A 150 4.59 -9.72 24.02
C LYS A 150 4.76 -8.24 23.69
N LYS A 151 5.90 -7.64 24.06
CA LYS A 151 6.21 -6.24 23.78
C LYS A 151 6.37 -5.98 22.29
N TYR A 152 6.95 -6.93 21.55
CA TYR A 152 7.07 -6.87 20.08
C TYR A 152 5.70 -6.72 19.42
N TRP A 153 4.77 -7.64 19.69
CA TRP A 153 3.44 -7.60 19.09
C TRP A 153 2.61 -6.40 19.53
N LEU A 154 2.69 -6.02 20.81
CA LEU A 154 2.03 -4.81 21.32
C LEU A 154 2.56 -3.54 20.63
N SER A 155 3.89 -3.40 20.53
CA SER A 155 4.53 -2.26 19.86
C SER A 155 4.18 -2.22 18.37
N MET A 156 4.08 -3.38 17.71
CA MET A 156 3.70 -3.47 16.30
C MET A 156 2.26 -2.97 16.12
N GLY A 157 1.31 -3.49 16.90
CA GLY A 157 -0.09 -3.07 16.82
C GLY A 157 -0.28 -1.57 17.09
N LEU A 158 0.34 -1.05 18.17
CA LEU A 158 0.24 0.37 18.52
C LEU A 158 0.87 1.28 17.47
N SER A 159 2.03 0.91 16.91
CA SER A 159 2.66 1.69 15.85
C SER A 159 1.87 1.65 14.55
N ILE A 160 1.30 0.50 14.16
CA ILE A 160 0.44 0.41 12.97
C ILE A 160 -0.75 1.34 13.13
N MET A 161 -1.44 1.28 14.27
CA MET A 161 -2.61 2.12 14.55
C MET A 161 -2.23 3.60 14.55
N GLY A 162 -1.16 3.98 15.26
CA GLY A 162 -0.71 5.37 15.35
C GLY A 162 -0.25 5.94 14.01
N LEU A 163 0.52 5.18 13.22
CA LEU A 163 0.98 5.60 11.89
C LEU A 163 -0.17 5.65 10.88
N THR A 164 -1.14 4.75 10.97
CA THR A 164 -2.34 4.80 10.13
C THR A 164 -3.13 6.09 10.40
N LEU A 165 -3.37 6.43 11.67
CA LEU A 165 -4.03 7.69 12.04
C LEU A 165 -3.24 8.92 11.56
N LEU A 166 -1.91 8.88 11.67
CA LEU A 166 -1.05 9.94 11.13
C LEU A 166 -1.20 10.07 9.60
N MET A 167 -1.28 8.96 8.88
CA MET A 167 -1.48 8.96 7.43
C MET A 167 -2.85 9.54 7.03
N PHE A 168 -3.91 9.27 7.80
CA PHE A 168 -5.20 9.94 7.63
C PHE A 168 -5.10 11.46 7.82
N LEU A 169 -4.36 11.92 8.84
CA LEU A 169 -4.15 13.35 9.06
C LEU A 169 -3.37 14.00 7.91
N ILE A 170 -2.31 13.34 7.43
CA ILE A 170 -1.53 13.83 6.28
C ILE A 170 -2.40 13.92 5.02
N ALA A 171 -3.22 12.90 4.76
CA ALA A 171 -4.15 12.90 3.64
C ALA A 171 -5.19 14.03 3.74
N GLU A 172 -5.77 14.25 4.93
CA GLU A 172 -6.71 15.36 5.14
C GLU A 172 -6.05 16.73 4.92
N VAL A 173 -4.82 16.93 5.43
CA VAL A 173 -4.07 18.18 5.22
C VAL A 173 -3.74 18.38 3.74
N PHE A 174 -3.32 17.32 3.04
CA PHE A 174 -3.07 17.37 1.61
C PHE A 174 -4.34 17.74 0.83
N ASN A 175 -5.46 17.07 1.14
CA ASN A 175 -6.72 17.28 0.46
C ASN A 175 -7.34 18.66 0.71
N THR A 176 -7.12 19.23 1.90
CA THR A 176 -7.64 20.56 2.25
C THR A 176 -6.74 21.69 1.78
N THR A 177 -5.42 21.46 1.77
CA THR A 177 -4.44 22.50 1.46
C THR A 177 -3.97 22.44 0.03
N ILE A 178 -3.50 21.28 -0.45
CA ILE A 178 -2.80 21.13 -1.74
C ILE A 178 -3.78 20.92 -2.89
N THR A 179 -4.78 20.07 -2.73
CA THR A 179 -5.76 19.77 -3.79
C THR A 179 -6.38 21.02 -4.42
N PRO A 180 -6.85 22.03 -3.66
CA PRO A 180 -7.45 23.22 -4.28
C PRO A 180 -6.46 24.03 -5.13
N TYR A 181 -5.16 24.04 -4.77
CA TYR A 181 -4.13 24.66 -5.59
C TYR A 181 -3.88 23.88 -6.88
N LEU A 182 -3.89 22.54 -6.81
CA LEU A 182 -3.74 21.70 -7.99
C LEU A 182 -4.92 21.87 -8.95
N GLU A 183 -6.15 21.80 -8.44
CA GLU A 183 -7.37 22.03 -9.23
C GLU A 183 -7.31 23.38 -9.95
N LYS A 184 -6.98 24.46 -9.22
CA LYS A 184 -6.82 25.79 -9.81
C LYS A 184 -5.69 25.88 -10.84
N THR A 185 -4.56 25.21 -10.62
CA THR A 185 -3.39 25.28 -11.50
C THR A 185 -3.62 24.52 -12.81
N PHE A 186 -4.33 23.40 -12.74
CA PHE A 186 -4.60 22.54 -13.89
C PHE A 186 -5.97 22.80 -14.55
N GLY A 187 -6.79 23.68 -13.98
CA GLY A 187 -8.10 24.06 -14.53
C GLY A 187 -9.15 22.95 -14.40
N LEU A 188 -9.08 22.17 -13.32
CA LEU A 188 -9.95 21.04 -13.00
C LEU A 188 -11.05 21.43 -12.03
#